data_AF-A0A4Q2KA07-F1
#
_entry.id   AF-A0A4Q2KA07-F1
#
_cell.length_a   1.000
_cell.length_b   1.000
_cell.length_c   1.000
_cell.angle_alpha   90.00
_cell.angle_beta   90.00
_cell.angle_gamma   90.00
#
_symmetry.space_group_name_H-M   'P 1'
#
loop_
_entity.id
_entity.type
_entity.pdbx_description
1 polymer ?
#
loop_
_entity_poly.entity_id
_entity_poly.type
_entity_poly.pdbx_seq_one_letter_code
_entity_poly.pdbx_strand_id
1 'polypeptide(L)'
;MNLPNKITISRICMIPVFGAIFFIDFSYHYFVSALVFIVAACTDFVDGHIARKYNLVTNLGKFLDPIADKVLVSTALIFILVKPEILTVLWGGWTLVFAGVCVAVILARELIVSGFRMVAASTGLVLAADKVGKLKTTFQDIAIAMLLAGANFFGIAAAGEIINAIGIVCLGIATVLTIWSGVSYIVKNRAVFSQSES
;
A
#
# COMPACT_ATOMS: atom_id res chain seq x y z
N MET A 1 -28.06 -0.74 1.86
CA MET A 1 -26.58 -0.71 1.93
C MET A 1 -26.15 -0.07 3.23
N ASN A 2 -25.36 -0.77 4.04
CA ASN A 2 -24.85 -0.25 5.31
C ASN A 2 -23.77 0.81 5.08
N LEU A 3 -23.62 1.73 6.04
CA LEU A 3 -22.63 2.82 6.00
C LEU A 3 -21.20 2.32 5.65
N PRO A 4 -20.68 1.21 6.22
CA PRO A 4 -19.34 0.72 5.89
C PRO A 4 -19.17 0.33 4.41
N ASN A 5 -20.16 -0.33 3.81
CA ASN A 5 -20.08 -0.72 2.39
C ASN A 5 -20.05 0.48 1.45
N LYS A 6 -20.74 1.58 1.79
CA LYS A 6 -20.67 2.82 1.00
C LYS A 6 -19.24 3.38 1.01
N ILE A 7 -18.55 3.25 2.13
CA ILE A 7 -17.22 3.83 2.27
C ILE A 7 -16.17 2.94 1.59
N THR A 8 -16.24 1.62 1.71
CA THR A 8 -15.40 0.70 0.91
C THR A 8 -15.55 0.94 -0.59
N ILE A 9 -16.79 1.10 -1.08
CA ILE A 9 -17.05 1.40 -2.50
C ILE A 9 -16.51 2.79 -2.85
N SER A 10 -16.66 3.79 -1.97
CA SER A 10 -16.10 5.12 -2.18
C SER A 10 -14.58 5.07 -2.35
N ARG A 11 -13.87 4.21 -1.59
CA ARG A 11 -12.42 4.02 -1.73
C ARG A 11 -12.05 3.42 -3.07
N ILE A 12 -12.78 2.40 -3.52
CA ILE A 12 -12.57 1.81 -4.85
C ILE A 12 -12.80 2.87 -5.94
N CYS A 13 -13.82 3.72 -5.79
CA CYS A 13 -14.05 4.85 -6.68
C CYS A 13 -12.98 5.96 -6.57
N MET A 14 -12.31 6.10 -5.42
CA MET A 14 -11.20 7.05 -5.26
C MET A 14 -9.93 6.63 -6.02
N ILE A 15 -9.74 5.36 -6.34
CA ILE A 15 -8.56 4.87 -7.09
C ILE A 15 -8.50 5.48 -8.52
N PRO A 16 -9.54 5.43 -9.36
CA PRO A 16 -9.51 6.08 -10.67
C PRO A 16 -9.47 7.61 -10.54
N VAL A 17 -10.08 8.20 -9.50
CA VAL A 17 -9.97 9.64 -9.21
C VAL A 17 -8.53 10.03 -8.89
N PHE A 18 -7.85 9.26 -8.04
CA PHE A 18 -6.43 9.40 -7.74
C PHE A 18 -5.60 9.34 -9.02
N GLY A 19 -5.85 8.36 -9.89
CA GLY A 19 -5.13 8.25 -11.17
C GLY A 19 -5.40 9.42 -12.12
N ALA A 20 -6.65 9.85 -12.23
CA ALA A 20 -6.99 11.01 -13.05
C ALA A 20 -6.26 12.26 -12.56
N ILE A 21 -6.31 12.55 -11.25
CA ILE A 21 -5.63 13.69 -10.66
C ILE A 21 -4.11 13.58 -10.86
N PHE A 22 -3.53 12.39 -10.69
CA PHE A 22 -2.09 12.18 -10.86
C PHE A 22 -1.61 12.50 -12.28
N PHE A 23 -2.38 12.13 -13.30
CA PHE A 23 -1.97 12.31 -14.70
C PHE A 23 -2.46 13.60 -15.36
N ILE A 24 -3.49 14.26 -14.83
CA ILE A 24 -3.91 15.57 -15.34
C ILE A 24 -2.85 16.61 -14.94
N ASP A 25 -2.30 17.28 -15.94
CA ASP A 25 -1.25 18.27 -15.74
C ASP A 25 -1.82 19.58 -15.21
N PHE A 26 -1.62 19.83 -13.91
CA PHE A 26 -1.86 21.11 -13.26
C PHE A 26 -0.87 21.29 -12.10
N SER A 27 -0.62 22.53 -11.68
CA SER A 27 0.53 22.90 -10.84
C SER A 27 0.71 22.13 -9.53
N TYR A 28 -0.36 21.55 -8.97
CA TYR A 28 -0.33 20.86 -7.67
C TYR A 28 -0.85 19.42 -7.75
N HIS A 29 -0.88 18.83 -8.94
CA HIS A 29 -1.48 17.53 -9.17
C HIS A 29 -0.90 16.40 -8.31
N TYR A 30 0.42 16.36 -8.10
CA TYR A 30 1.05 15.38 -7.20
C TYR A 30 0.68 15.60 -5.73
N PHE A 31 0.65 16.86 -5.27
CA PHE A 31 0.24 17.18 -3.90
C PHE A 31 -1.23 16.83 -3.65
N VAL A 32 -2.14 17.14 -4.58
CA VAL A 32 -3.54 16.76 -4.48
C VAL A 32 -3.70 15.23 -4.54
N SER A 33 -2.90 14.55 -5.37
CA SER A 33 -2.86 13.08 -5.40
C SER A 33 -2.42 12.50 -4.06
N ALA A 34 -1.43 13.09 -3.40
CA ALA A 34 -1.00 12.71 -2.05
C ALA A 34 -2.15 12.85 -1.05
N LEU A 35 -2.89 13.97 -1.09
CA LEU A 35 -4.05 14.18 -0.22
C LEU A 35 -5.15 13.14 -0.46
N VAL A 36 -5.48 12.86 -1.73
CA VAL A 36 -6.48 11.84 -2.08
C VAL A 36 -6.03 10.46 -1.60
N PHE A 37 -4.76 10.11 -1.79
CA PHE A 37 -4.19 8.86 -1.27
C PHE A 37 -4.30 8.77 0.25
N ILE A 38 -3.88 9.80 0.99
CA ILE A 38 -3.95 9.85 2.45
C ILE A 38 -5.40 9.72 2.93
N VAL A 39 -6.33 10.46 2.32
CA VAL A 39 -7.76 10.37 2.67
C VAL A 39 -8.27 8.94 2.42
N ALA A 40 -7.98 8.37 1.25
CA ALA A 40 -8.42 7.01 0.91
C ALA A 40 -7.84 5.95 1.85
N ALA A 41 -6.56 6.07 2.24
CA ALA A 41 -5.89 5.18 3.19
C ALA A 41 -6.41 5.34 4.63
N CYS A 42 -6.58 6.57 5.10
CA CYS A 42 -7.12 6.84 6.45
C CYS A 42 -8.59 6.39 6.59
N THR A 43 -9.36 6.47 5.51
CA THR A 43 -10.76 6.05 5.49
C THR A 43 -10.90 4.56 5.85
N ASP A 44 -9.92 3.70 5.54
CA ASP A 44 -9.90 2.30 5.97
C ASP A 44 -9.92 2.09 7.48
N PHE A 45 -9.10 2.86 8.18
CA PHE A 45 -9.03 2.78 9.63
C PHE A 45 -10.36 3.19 10.27
N VAL A 46 -11.00 4.22 9.71
CA VAL A 46 -12.28 4.75 10.20
C VAL A 46 -13.41 3.73 9.95
N ASP A 47 -13.48 3.15 8.76
CA ASP A 47 -14.51 2.17 8.38
C ASP A 47 -14.43 0.91 9.23
N GLY A 48 -13.22 0.36 9.37
CA GLY A 48 -12.99 -0.82 10.20
C GLY A 48 -13.31 -0.55 11.67
N HIS A 49 -13.07 0.67 12.17
CA HIS A 49 -13.44 1.05 13.53
C HIS A 49 -14.97 1.15 13.71
N ILE A 50 -15.66 1.85 12.81
CA ILE A 50 -17.11 2.04 12.87
C ILE A 50 -17.84 0.71 12.68
N ALA A 51 -17.45 -0.11 11.70
CA ALA A 51 -18.07 -1.40 11.44
C ALA A 51 -17.97 -2.35 12.65
N ARG A 52 -16.81 -2.37 13.33
CA ARG A 52 -16.61 -3.16 14.57
C ARG A 52 -17.39 -2.58 15.75
N LYS A 53 -17.42 -1.25 15.91
CA LYS A 53 -18.11 -0.59 17.02
C LYS A 53 -19.63 -0.79 16.97
N TYR A 54 -20.22 -0.80 15.77
CA TYR A 54 -21.66 -0.93 15.59
C TYR A 54 -22.12 -2.33 15.13
N ASN A 55 -21.23 -3.32 15.11
CA ASN A 55 -21.52 -4.68 14.60
C ASN A 55 -22.11 -4.71 13.17
N LEU A 56 -21.80 -3.71 12.35
CA LEU A 56 -22.31 -3.56 10.98
C LEU A 56 -21.44 -4.28 9.94
N VAL A 57 -20.75 -5.35 10.35
CA VAL A 57 -19.77 -6.04 9.52
C VAL A 57 -20.49 -6.93 8.50
N THR A 58 -20.34 -6.62 7.22
CA THR A 58 -20.94 -7.43 6.13
C THR A 58 -19.89 -8.35 5.50
N ASN A 59 -20.33 -9.49 4.94
CA ASN A 59 -19.44 -10.41 4.23
C ASN A 59 -18.81 -9.75 2.98
N LEU A 60 -19.56 -8.90 2.29
CA LEU A 60 -19.08 -8.16 1.13
C LEU A 60 -17.98 -7.15 1.53
N GLY A 61 -18.18 -6.38 2.61
CA GLY A 61 -17.18 -5.43 3.12
C GLY A 61 -15.89 -6.15 3.54
N LYS A 62 -16.00 -7.23 4.32
CA LYS A 62 -14.83 -8.06 4.72
C LYS A 62 -13.99 -8.55 3.54
N PHE A 63 -14.63 -8.82 2.41
CA PHE A 63 -13.95 -9.27 1.19
C PHE A 63 -13.35 -8.10 0.40
N LEU A 64 -14.08 -6.99 0.26
CA LEU A 64 -13.65 -5.84 -0.53
C LEU A 64 -12.57 -5.00 0.17
N ASP A 65 -12.60 -4.85 1.50
CA ASP A 65 -11.66 -3.98 2.22
C ASP A 65 -10.19 -4.35 1.95
N PRO A 66 -9.76 -5.62 2.10
CA PRO A 66 -8.35 -6.00 1.87
C PRO A 66 -7.94 -5.98 0.39
N ILE A 67 -8.91 -5.94 -0.53
CA ILE A 67 -8.66 -5.84 -1.97
C ILE A 67 -8.47 -4.36 -2.31
N ALA A 68 -9.40 -3.50 -1.90
CA ALA A 68 -9.35 -2.07 -2.17
C ALA A 68 -8.06 -1.43 -1.64
N ASP A 69 -7.62 -1.83 -0.44
CA ASP A 69 -6.36 -1.40 0.17
C ASP A 69 -5.15 -1.73 -0.72
N LYS A 70 -4.99 -3.01 -1.10
CA LYS A 70 -3.86 -3.45 -1.94
C LYS A 70 -3.89 -2.83 -3.32
N VAL A 71 -5.06 -2.67 -3.93
CA VAL A 71 -5.17 -2.05 -5.25
C VAL A 71 -4.74 -0.59 -5.18
N LEU A 72 -5.24 0.19 -4.21
CA LEU A 72 -4.84 1.59 -4.04
C LEU A 72 -3.32 1.75 -3.89
N VAL A 73 -2.73 0.99 -2.98
CA VAL A 73 -1.28 1.05 -2.68
C VAL A 73 -0.46 0.58 -3.89
N SER A 74 -0.87 -0.50 -4.57
CA SER A 74 -0.18 -1.00 -5.76
C SER A 74 -0.25 0.01 -6.91
N THR A 75 -1.42 0.60 -7.14
CA THR A 75 -1.62 1.64 -8.16
C THR A 75 -0.73 2.84 -7.90
N ALA A 76 -0.67 3.33 -6.66
CA ALA A 76 0.16 4.47 -6.30
C ALA A 76 1.66 4.19 -6.53
N LEU A 77 2.16 3.03 -6.09
CA LEU A 77 3.56 2.65 -6.32
C LEU A 77 3.90 2.54 -7.82
N ILE A 78 3.01 1.95 -8.62
CA ILE A 78 3.20 1.83 -10.08
C ILE A 78 3.22 3.21 -10.73
N PHE A 79 2.29 4.11 -10.37
CA PHE A 79 2.24 5.44 -10.96
C PHE A 79 3.47 6.28 -10.64
N ILE A 80 3.99 6.18 -9.41
CA ILE A 80 5.25 6.84 -9.03
C ILE A 80 6.42 6.36 -9.90
N LEU A 81 6.49 5.06 -10.24
CA LEU A 81 7.54 4.53 -11.13
C LEU A 81 7.46 5.05 -12.57
N VAL A 82 6.27 5.43 -13.05
CA VAL A 82 6.05 5.97 -14.40
C VAL A 82 6.46 7.45 -14.50
N LYS A 83 6.74 8.11 -13.37
CA LYS A 83 7.18 9.52 -13.31
C LYS A 83 8.59 9.61 -12.72
N PRO A 84 9.65 9.46 -13.55
CA PRO A 84 11.03 9.46 -13.08
C PRO A 84 11.43 10.72 -12.29
N GLU A 85 10.83 11.87 -12.60
CA GLU A 85 11.04 13.14 -11.89
C GLU A 85 10.76 13.07 -10.38
N ILE A 86 9.91 12.15 -9.93
CA ILE A 86 9.64 11.88 -8.52
C ILE A 86 10.81 11.11 -7.87
N LEU A 87 11.52 10.32 -8.68
CA LEU A 87 12.50 9.32 -8.24
C LEU A 87 13.95 9.68 -8.63
N THR A 88 14.22 10.88 -9.14
CA THR A 88 15.58 11.35 -9.48
C THR A 88 16.31 12.01 -8.32
N VAL A 89 16.03 11.58 -7.08
CA VAL A 89 16.64 12.13 -5.85
C VAL A 89 17.75 11.20 -5.36
N LEU A 90 18.68 11.67 -4.51
CA LEU A 90 19.79 10.91 -3.92
C LEU A 90 20.88 10.48 -4.92
N TRP A 91 20.61 9.45 -5.72
CA TRP A 91 21.57 8.77 -6.59
C TRP A 91 21.25 8.91 -8.09
N GLY A 92 20.42 9.90 -8.45
CA GLY A 92 19.99 10.13 -9.83
C GLY A 92 19.22 8.93 -10.39
N GLY A 93 19.59 8.46 -11.59
CA GLY A 93 18.92 7.34 -12.25
C GLY A 93 18.95 6.01 -11.48
N TRP A 94 19.91 5.81 -10.58
CA TRP A 94 19.99 4.58 -9.76
C TRP A 94 18.86 4.49 -8.75
N THR A 95 18.31 5.62 -8.31
CA THR A 95 17.16 5.65 -7.39
C THR A 95 15.91 5.08 -8.03
N LEU A 96 15.69 5.30 -9.33
CA LEU A 96 14.61 4.68 -10.09
C LEU A 96 14.74 3.15 -10.10
N VAL A 97 15.96 2.64 -10.34
CA VAL A 97 16.23 1.19 -10.31
C VAL A 97 15.98 0.61 -8.92
N PHE A 98 16.49 1.28 -7.88
CA PHE A 98 16.28 0.88 -6.49
C PHE A 98 14.78 0.86 -6.13
N ALA A 99 14.05 1.92 -6.45
CA ALA A 99 12.61 2.02 -6.19
C ALA A 99 11.84 0.93 -6.96
N GLY A 100 12.19 0.67 -8.22
CA GLY A 100 11.60 -0.39 -9.03
C GLY A 100 11.76 -1.77 -8.41
N VAL A 101 12.97 -2.10 -7.92
CA VAL A 101 13.23 -3.35 -7.20
C VAL A 101 12.42 -3.43 -5.91
N CYS A 102 12.37 -2.35 -5.14
CA CYS A 102 11.59 -2.27 -3.90
C CYS A 102 10.10 -2.55 -4.16
N VAL A 103 9.51 -1.86 -5.14
CA VAL A 103 8.10 -2.03 -5.53
C VAL A 103 7.85 -3.46 -5.99
N ALA A 104 8.71 -4.04 -6.83
CA ALA A 104 8.55 -5.41 -7.30
C ALA A 104 8.54 -6.42 -6.14
N VAL A 105 9.46 -6.28 -5.18
CA VAL A 105 9.53 -7.15 -3.98
C VAL A 105 8.28 -7.01 -3.12
N ILE A 106 7.83 -5.77 -2.89
CA ILE A 106 6.61 -5.49 -2.11
C ILE A 106 5.39 -6.15 -2.76
N LEU A 107 5.16 -5.90 -4.06
CA LEU A 107 4.03 -6.46 -4.79
C LEU A 107 4.07 -7.99 -4.85
N ALA A 108 5.23 -8.57 -5.19
CA ALA A 108 5.39 -10.02 -5.24
C ALA A 108 5.06 -10.66 -3.89
N ARG A 109 5.60 -10.11 -2.80
CA ARG A 109 5.31 -10.63 -1.45
C ARG A 109 3.85 -10.46 -1.08
N GLU A 110 3.22 -9.34 -1.40
CA GLU A 110 1.80 -9.13 -1.12
C GLU A 110 0.90 -10.14 -1.83
N LEU A 111 1.18 -10.43 -3.10
CA LEU A 111 0.48 -11.46 -3.86
C LEU A 111 0.68 -12.85 -3.25
N ILE A 112 1.93 -13.23 -2.96
CA ILE A 112 2.27 -14.55 -2.38
C ILE A 112 1.56 -14.76 -1.03
N VAL A 113 1.68 -13.81 -0.10
CA VAL A 113 1.08 -13.96 1.24
C VAL A 113 -0.45 -13.93 1.17
N SER A 114 -1.02 -13.15 0.25
CA SER A 114 -2.48 -13.11 0.05
C SER A 114 -3.01 -14.42 -0.53
N GLY A 115 -2.35 -14.96 -1.55
CA GLY A 115 -2.69 -16.26 -2.13
C GLY A 115 -2.57 -17.37 -1.08
N PHE A 116 -1.49 -17.37 -0.29
CA PHE A 116 -1.32 -18.36 0.77
C PHE A 116 -2.42 -18.29 1.83
N ARG A 117 -2.82 -17.08 2.25
CA ARG A 117 -3.96 -16.90 3.17
C ARG A 117 -5.26 -17.45 2.60
N MET A 118 -5.49 -17.26 1.31
CA MET A 118 -6.68 -17.75 0.63
C MET A 118 -6.74 -19.27 0.63
N VAL A 119 -5.61 -19.93 0.31
CA VAL A 119 -5.50 -21.39 0.34
C VAL A 119 -5.64 -21.93 1.76
N ALA A 120 -4.97 -21.35 2.75
CA ALA A 120 -5.09 -21.78 4.14
C ALA A 120 -6.52 -21.58 4.70
N ALA A 121 -7.19 -20.49 4.31
CA ALA A 121 -8.58 -20.27 4.68
C ALA A 121 -9.52 -21.34 4.10
N SER A 122 -9.26 -21.84 2.89
CA SER A 122 -10.04 -22.95 2.31
C SER A 122 -9.86 -24.28 3.04
N THR A 123 -8.76 -24.47 3.78
CA THR A 123 -8.54 -25.66 4.62
C THR A 123 -8.96 -25.46 6.09
N GLY A 124 -9.63 -24.35 6.41
CA GLY A 124 -10.09 -24.01 7.76
C GLY A 124 -9.01 -23.44 8.68
N LEU A 125 -7.79 -23.23 8.19
CA LEU A 125 -6.66 -22.67 8.94
C LEU A 125 -6.61 -21.15 8.79
N VAL A 126 -7.00 -20.43 9.85
CA VAL A 126 -6.96 -18.95 9.87
C VAL A 126 -5.59 -18.48 10.33
N LEU A 127 -4.81 -17.95 9.39
CA LEU A 127 -3.45 -17.46 9.65
C LEU A 127 -3.47 -16.02 10.19
N ALA A 128 -3.06 -15.86 11.44
CA ALA A 128 -3.02 -14.56 12.11
C ALA A 128 -2.04 -13.58 11.43
N ALA A 129 -2.34 -12.28 11.53
CA ALA A 129 -1.46 -11.22 11.04
C ALA A 129 -0.26 -11.00 11.99
N ASP A 130 0.94 -10.91 11.43
CA ASP A 130 2.16 -10.64 12.20
C ASP A 130 2.33 -9.13 12.46
N LYS A 131 2.85 -8.73 13.62
CA LYS A 131 3.04 -7.31 14.01
C LYS A 131 3.98 -6.58 13.05
N VAL A 132 5.00 -7.28 12.54
CA VAL A 132 5.92 -6.77 11.50
C VAL A 132 5.16 -6.39 10.23
N GLY A 133 4.07 -7.12 9.94
CA GLY A 133 3.16 -6.87 8.84
C GLY A 133 2.46 -5.50 8.91
N LYS A 134 2.22 -4.98 10.12
CA LYS A 134 1.58 -3.67 10.34
C LYS A 134 2.59 -2.53 10.22
N LEU A 135 3.81 -2.73 10.73
CA LEU A 135 4.87 -1.73 10.57
C LEU A 135 5.22 -1.53 9.10
N LYS A 136 5.30 -2.62 8.31
CA LYS A 136 5.60 -2.49 6.87
C LYS A 136 4.60 -1.59 6.14
N THR A 137 3.29 -1.72 6.42
CA THR A 137 2.26 -0.94 5.73
C THR A 137 2.34 0.52 6.14
N THR A 138 2.59 0.81 7.42
CA THR A 138 2.80 2.19 7.87
C THR A 138 3.98 2.86 7.15
N PHE A 139 5.13 2.20 7.04
CA PHE A 139 6.27 2.77 6.30
C PHE A 139 6.00 2.89 4.80
N GLN A 140 5.25 1.95 4.23
CA GLN A 140 4.87 1.96 2.82
C GLN A 140 3.92 3.11 2.48
N ASP A 141 2.89 3.35 3.31
CA ASP A 141 1.94 4.46 3.14
C ASP A 141 2.64 5.81 3.31
N ILE A 142 3.53 5.92 4.31
CA ILE A 142 4.36 7.12 4.50
C ILE A 142 5.26 7.35 3.28
N ALA A 143 5.89 6.29 2.76
CA ALA A 143 6.74 6.41 1.57
C ALA A 143 5.97 6.97 0.38
N ILE A 144 4.78 6.42 0.09
CA ILE A 144 3.92 6.88 -1.00
C ILE A 144 3.50 8.34 -0.79
N ALA A 145 3.01 8.67 0.40
CA ALA A 145 2.58 10.03 0.70
C ALA A 145 3.71 11.05 0.54
N MET A 146 4.92 10.73 1.01
CA MET A 146 6.08 11.61 0.89
C MET A 146 6.55 11.74 -0.56
N LEU A 147 6.65 10.63 -1.30
CA LEU A 147 7.07 10.67 -2.71
C LEU A 147 6.10 11.49 -3.57
N LEU A 148 4.79 11.41 -3.31
CA LEU A 148 3.80 12.24 -3.99
C LEU A 148 3.86 13.70 -3.54
N ALA A 149 4.03 13.96 -2.25
CA ALA A 149 4.03 15.33 -1.72
C ALA A 149 5.30 16.10 -2.10
N GLY A 150 6.46 15.45 -2.13
CA GLY A 150 7.73 16.09 -2.48
C GLY A 150 7.87 16.38 -3.98
N ALA A 151 7.10 15.70 -4.83
CA ALA A 151 7.04 15.98 -6.25
C ALA A 151 6.48 17.38 -6.53
N ASN A 152 7.33 18.27 -7.05
CA ASN A 152 7.01 19.67 -7.32
C ASN A 152 6.44 20.41 -6.09
N PHE A 153 7.08 20.25 -4.93
CA PHE A 153 6.64 20.80 -3.64
C PHE A 153 6.55 22.33 -3.65
N PHE A 154 5.39 22.88 -4.06
CA PHE A 154 5.10 24.31 -4.15
C PHE A 154 6.18 25.13 -4.89
N GLY A 155 6.90 24.52 -5.84
CA GLY A 155 8.02 25.15 -6.55
C GLY A 155 9.32 25.28 -5.73
N ILE A 156 9.37 24.74 -4.51
CA ILE A 156 10.55 24.76 -3.62
C ILE A 156 11.32 23.45 -3.81
N ALA A 157 12.23 23.44 -4.80
CA ALA A 157 12.98 22.24 -5.19
C ALA A 157 13.73 21.57 -4.00
N ALA A 158 14.47 22.34 -3.21
CA ALA A 158 15.27 21.79 -2.10
C ALA A 158 14.41 21.09 -1.03
N ALA A 159 13.23 21.63 -0.70
CA ALA A 159 12.32 21.00 0.24
C ALA A 159 11.69 19.73 -0.34
N GLY A 160 11.29 19.77 -1.62
CA GLY A 160 10.75 18.61 -2.34
C GLY A 160 11.74 17.45 -2.41
N GLU A 161 13.01 17.72 -2.67
CA GLU A 161 14.08 16.71 -2.68
C GLU A 161 14.26 16.05 -1.31
N ILE A 162 14.27 16.83 -0.22
CA ILE A 162 14.38 16.26 1.14
C ILE A 162 13.18 15.36 1.45
N ILE A 163 11.96 15.80 1.11
CA ILE A 163 10.74 15.01 1.31
C ILE A 163 10.79 13.70 0.51
N ASN A 164 11.17 13.76 -0.77
CA ASN A 164 11.29 12.58 -1.61
C ASN A 164 12.41 11.64 -1.13
N ALA A 165 13.54 12.17 -0.64
CA ALA A 165 14.60 11.37 -0.03
C ALA A 165 14.10 10.59 1.20
N ILE A 166 13.33 11.24 2.07
CA ILE A 166 12.67 10.57 3.21
C ILE A 166 11.71 9.48 2.70
N GLY A 167 10.95 9.77 1.64
CA GLY A 167 10.08 8.80 0.97
C GLY A 167 10.82 7.56 0.48
N ILE A 168 11.97 7.73 -0.19
CA ILE A 168 12.82 6.62 -0.65
C ILE A 168 13.38 5.80 0.52
N VAL A 169 13.83 6.46 1.59
CA VAL A 169 14.31 5.75 2.78
C VAL A 169 13.17 4.93 3.41
N CYS A 170 11.98 5.50 3.52
CA CYS A 170 10.79 4.79 4.01
C CYS A 170 10.43 3.60 3.12
N LEU A 171 10.53 3.74 1.79
CA LEU A 171 10.31 2.64 0.84
C LEU A 171 11.32 1.50 1.04
N GLY A 172 12.59 1.84 1.26
CA GLY A 172 13.64 0.87 1.59
C GLY A 172 13.33 0.11 2.89
N ILE A 173 12.97 0.83 3.96
CA ILE A 173 12.57 0.24 5.24
C ILE A 173 11.34 -0.68 5.06
N ALA A 174 10.32 -0.21 4.35
CA ALA A 174 9.12 -0.99 4.05
C ALA A 174 9.46 -2.29 3.31
N THR A 175 10.42 -2.24 2.38
CA THR A 175 10.89 -3.41 1.63
C THR A 175 11.59 -4.42 2.53
N VAL A 176 12.50 -3.97 3.40
CA VAL A 176 13.17 -4.86 4.37
C VAL A 176 12.15 -5.52 5.31
N LEU A 177 11.20 -4.74 5.84
CA LEU A 177 10.12 -5.27 6.69
C LEU A 177 9.20 -6.23 5.93
N THR A 178 8.98 -5.99 4.64
CA THR A 178 8.21 -6.87 3.75
C THR A 178 8.89 -8.23 3.59
N ILE A 179 10.20 -8.24 3.33
CA ILE A 179 10.99 -9.47 3.23
C ILE A 179 10.95 -10.22 4.57
N TRP A 180 11.27 -9.53 5.68
CA TRP A 180 11.23 -10.13 7.02
C TRP A 180 9.86 -10.75 7.31
N SER A 181 8.80 -9.97 7.08
CA SER A 181 7.43 -10.44 7.33
C SER A 181 7.05 -11.59 6.40
N GLY A 182 7.54 -11.63 5.16
CA GLY A 182 7.35 -12.75 4.25
C GLY A 182 8.03 -14.03 4.75
N VAL A 183 9.31 -13.93 5.14
CA VAL A 183 10.06 -15.06 5.69
C VAL A 183 9.44 -15.57 6.99
N SER A 184 9.17 -14.69 7.96
CA SER A 184 8.50 -15.06 9.22
C SER A 184 7.18 -15.78 8.97
N TYR A 185 6.40 -15.31 7.99
CA TYR A 185 5.13 -15.89 7.64
C TYR A 185 5.26 -17.30 7.03
N ILE A 186 6.20 -17.52 6.12
CA ILE A 186 6.45 -18.86 5.55
C ILE A 186 6.97 -19.79 6.64
N VAL A 187 7.94 -19.35 7.45
CA VAL A 187 8.59 -20.16 8.50
C VAL A 187 7.58 -20.65 9.55
N LYS A 188 6.70 -19.76 10.02
CA LYS A 188 5.68 -20.10 11.03
C LYS A 188 4.61 -21.06 10.50
N ASN A 189 4.35 -21.03 9.20
CA ASN A 189 3.28 -21.81 8.57
C ASN A 189 3.79 -22.99 7.73
N ARG A 190 5.06 -23.40 7.91
CA ARG A 190 5.63 -24.56 7.20
C ARG A 190 4.84 -25.86 7.44
N ALA A 191 4.23 -26.01 8.61
CA ALA A 191 3.39 -27.17 8.95
C ALA A 191 2.10 -27.28 8.12
N VAL A 192 1.63 -26.20 7.50
CA VAL A 192 0.47 -26.24 6.61
C VAL A 192 0.80 -26.98 5.31
N PHE A 193 2.06 -26.91 4.84
CA PHE A 193 2.51 -27.63 3.65
C PHE A 193 2.70 -29.12 3.87
N SER A 194 2.84 -29.59 5.12
CA SER A 194 3.02 -31.02 5.41
C SER A 194 1.71 -31.80 5.58
N GLN A 195 0.55 -31.13 5.59
CA GLN A 195 -0.76 -31.78 5.74
C GLN A 195 -1.54 -31.92 4.43
N SER A 196 -1.07 -31.35 3.32
CA SER A 196 -1.72 -31.47 2.01
C SER A 196 -1.31 -32.72 1.21
N GLU A 197 -0.46 -33.59 1.75
CA GLU A 197 0.05 -34.81 1.09
C GLU A 197 -0.48 -36.13 1.70
N SER A 198 -1.52 -36.11 2.54
CA SER A 198 -2.13 -37.33 3.11
C SER A 198 -3.59 -37.49 2.73
#